data_AF-A0A1E4TZA5-F1
#
_entry.id   AF-A0A1E4TZA5-F1
#
_cell.length_a   1.000
_cell.length_b   1.000
_cell.length_c   1.000
_cell.angle_alpha   90.00
_cell.angle_beta   90.00
_cell.angle_gamma   90.00
#
_symmetry.space_group_name_H-M   'P 1'
#
loop_
_entity.id
_entity.type
_entity.pdbx_description
1 polymer ?
#
loop_
_entity_poly.entity_id
_entity_poly.type
_entity_poly.pdbx_seq_one_letter_code
_entity_poly.pdbx_strand_id
1 'polypeptide(L)'
;MFSSKSFYQQEEERKFNLIKLPLLQLTLENLPFAEFTVELEDDKWETVAVRINSLFPQENLTYSGLYMKEKYEKLYKNFMGNYKALLMGQSPIPIILENFFLQQSEEDYYLYNIFKLQHYNVQVIAKLAQDNFEEEARRNFIKNKTLLSSKIYKNNENYEKMGNTALISKIDYLQNELDKKDRKIEQLIQENKNLQILAQNNLQDLDVNSKK
;
A
#
# COMPACT_ATOMS: atom_id res chain seq x y z
N MET A 1 25.08 29.63 -52.56
CA MET A 1 25.33 28.48 -51.65
C MET A 1 24.08 27.61 -51.67
N PHE A 2 24.10 26.49 -52.37
CA PHE A 2 22.94 25.59 -52.48
C PHE A 2 22.88 24.71 -51.23
N SER A 3 21.75 24.68 -50.52
CA SER A 3 21.55 23.80 -49.38
C SER A 3 21.67 22.34 -49.83
N SER A 4 22.46 21.54 -49.13
CA SER A 4 22.70 20.11 -49.35
C SER A 4 21.49 19.18 -49.07
N LYS A 5 20.29 19.75 -48.92
CA LYS A 5 19.07 18.99 -48.62
C LYS A 5 18.36 18.58 -49.90
N SER A 6 17.89 17.33 -49.94
CA SER A 6 17.08 16.81 -51.04
C SER A 6 15.75 17.58 -51.15
N PHE A 7 15.22 17.73 -52.36
CA PHE A 7 13.90 18.34 -52.61
C PHE A 7 12.82 17.74 -51.69
N TYR A 8 12.86 16.42 -51.47
CA TYR A 8 11.95 15.71 -50.58
C TYR A 8 12.04 16.19 -49.12
N GLN A 9 13.24 16.48 -48.62
CA GLN A 9 13.44 16.97 -47.26
C GLN A 9 12.94 18.40 -47.11
N GLN A 10 13.13 19.23 -48.13
CA GLN A 10 12.64 20.60 -48.13
C GLN A 10 11.10 20.65 -48.13
N GLU A 11 10.47 19.78 -48.92
CA GLU A 11 9.01 19.69 -48.97
C GLU A 11 8.42 19.12 -47.67
N GLU A 12 9.08 18.14 -47.05
CA GLU A 12 8.67 17.63 -45.74
C GLU A 12 8.82 18.71 -44.64
N GLU A 13 9.90 19.49 -44.66
CA GLU A 13 10.09 20.62 -43.75
C GLU A 13 9.04 21.70 -43.97
N ARG A 14 8.68 22.01 -45.22
CA ARG A 14 7.61 22.96 -45.55
C ARG A 14 6.27 22.49 -44.96
N LYS A 15 5.88 21.25 -45.23
CA LYS A 15 4.65 20.65 -44.72
C LYS A 15 4.63 20.60 -43.19
N PHE A 16 5.77 20.26 -42.58
CA PHE A 16 5.90 20.25 -41.13
C PHE A 16 5.72 21.64 -40.53
N ASN A 17 6.33 22.67 -41.11
CA ASN A 17 6.17 24.05 -40.65
C ASN A 17 4.72 24.53 -40.74
N LEU A 18 3.96 24.07 -41.74
CA LEU A 18 2.54 24.37 -41.88
C LEU A 18 1.68 23.76 -40.76
N ILE A 19 1.97 22.51 -40.38
CA ILE A 19 1.18 21.78 -39.37
C ILE A 19 1.68 21.99 -37.93
N LYS A 20 2.86 22.57 -37.75
CA LYS A 20 3.54 22.69 -36.45
C LYS A 20 2.66 23.38 -35.39
N LEU A 21 2.08 24.52 -35.73
CA LEU A 21 1.23 25.28 -34.80
C LEU A 21 -0.11 24.56 -34.53
N PRO A 22 -0.87 24.11 -35.56
CA PRO A 22 -2.06 23.29 -35.35
C PRO A 22 -1.82 22.03 -34.52
N LEU A 23 -0.67 21.37 -34.70
CA LEU A 23 -0.28 20.19 -33.92
C LEU A 23 -0.19 20.52 -32.44
N LEU A 24 0.50 21.61 -32.08
CA LEU A 24 0.64 22.02 -30.68
C LEU A 24 -0.70 22.41 -30.06
N GLN A 25 -1.54 23.14 -30.79
CA GLN A 25 -2.87 23.50 -30.34
C GLN A 25 -3.75 22.27 -30.10
N LEU A 26 -3.81 21.35 -31.07
CA LEU A 26 -4.61 20.12 -30.93
C LEU A 26 -4.07 19.20 -29.84
N THR A 27 -2.76 19.20 -29.61
CA THR A 27 -2.14 18.48 -28.49
C THR A 27 -2.54 19.08 -27.15
N LEU A 28 -2.62 20.41 -27.05
CA LEU A 28 -3.11 21.09 -25.85
C LEU A 28 -4.62 20.86 -25.63
N GLU A 29 -5.42 20.77 -26.69
CA GLU A 29 -6.86 20.52 -26.59
C GLU A 29 -7.19 19.07 -26.22
N ASN A 30 -6.49 18.10 -26.82
CA ASN A 30 -6.80 16.68 -26.65
C ASN A 30 -5.98 15.99 -25.55
N LEU A 31 -4.90 16.64 -25.08
CA LEU A 31 -4.02 16.19 -24.00
C LEU A 31 -3.67 14.68 -24.06
N PRO A 32 -3.12 14.17 -25.18
CA PRO A 32 -2.85 12.75 -25.34
C PRO A 32 -1.94 12.19 -24.23
N PHE A 33 -0.98 12.99 -23.77
CA PHE A 33 -0.04 12.65 -22.69
C PHE A 33 -0.69 12.57 -21.30
N ALA A 34 -1.96 12.93 -21.15
CA ALA A 34 -2.66 12.87 -19.87
C ALA A 34 -3.37 11.53 -19.63
N GLU A 35 -3.43 10.67 -20.64
CA GLU A 35 -4.11 9.38 -20.57
C GLU A 35 -3.35 8.36 -19.73
N PHE A 36 -4.09 7.46 -19.09
CA PHE A 36 -3.53 6.50 -18.13
C PHE A 36 -2.90 5.26 -18.79
N THR A 37 -3.28 4.97 -20.03
CA THR A 37 -2.86 3.77 -20.76
C THR A 37 -2.30 4.13 -22.12
N VAL A 38 -1.33 3.35 -22.59
CA VAL A 38 -0.71 3.53 -23.92
C VAL A 38 -1.74 3.46 -25.05
N GLU A 39 -2.72 2.57 -24.95
CA GLU A 39 -3.78 2.42 -25.96
C GLU A 39 -4.62 3.70 -26.12
N LEU A 40 -5.09 4.26 -24.99
CA LEU A 40 -5.82 5.53 -24.99
C LEU A 40 -4.95 6.71 -25.44
N GLU A 41 -3.67 6.73 -25.08
CA GLU A 41 -2.72 7.74 -25.56
C GLU A 41 -2.59 7.68 -27.10
N ASP A 42 -2.42 6.48 -27.66
CA ASP A 42 -2.28 6.27 -29.10
C ASP A 42 -3.57 6.62 -29.86
N ASP A 43 -4.75 6.30 -29.31
CA ASP A 43 -6.05 6.70 -29.86
C ASP A 43 -6.21 8.23 -29.90
N LYS A 44 -5.72 8.94 -28.87
CA LYS A 44 -5.73 10.40 -28.85
C LYS A 44 -4.78 10.99 -29.87
N TRP A 45 -3.60 10.40 -30.05
CA TRP A 45 -2.68 10.81 -31.11
C TRP A 45 -3.27 10.58 -32.50
N GLU A 46 -3.99 9.48 -32.71
CA GLU A 46 -4.70 9.22 -33.97
C GLU A 46 -5.81 10.26 -34.20
N THR A 47 -6.55 10.61 -33.15
CA THR A 47 -7.54 11.70 -33.21
C THR A 47 -6.91 13.04 -33.61
N VAL A 48 -5.74 13.37 -33.06
CA VAL A 48 -4.98 14.56 -33.42
C VAL A 48 -4.56 14.50 -34.89
N ALA A 49 -4.04 13.36 -35.37
CA ALA A 49 -3.63 13.18 -36.76
C ALA A 49 -4.80 13.34 -37.73
N VAL A 50 -5.96 12.74 -37.44
CA VAL A 50 -7.18 12.89 -38.24
C VAL A 50 -7.62 14.35 -38.33
N ARG A 51 -7.58 15.08 -37.20
CA ARG A 51 -7.93 16.51 -37.18
C ARG A 51 -6.93 17.37 -37.96
N ILE A 52 -5.64 17.06 -37.92
CA ILE A 52 -4.66 17.79 -38.74
C ILE A 52 -4.89 17.53 -40.22
N ASN A 53 -5.10 16.27 -40.60
CA ASN A 53 -5.36 15.91 -41.99
C ASN A 53 -6.63 16.59 -42.52
N SER A 54 -7.66 16.78 -41.68
CA SER A 54 -8.89 17.48 -42.07
C SER A 54 -8.75 19.00 -42.18
N LEU A 55 -7.80 19.62 -41.47
CA LEU A 55 -7.50 21.05 -41.59
C LEU A 55 -6.78 21.41 -42.90
N PHE A 56 -6.07 20.46 -43.50
CA PHE A 56 -5.29 20.67 -44.72
C PHE A 56 -5.61 19.64 -45.82
N PRO A 57 -6.87 19.58 -46.31
CA PRO A 57 -7.28 18.58 -47.28
C PRO A 57 -6.54 18.71 -48.62
N GLN A 58 -6.06 19.92 -48.95
CA GLN A 58 -5.33 20.21 -50.19
C GLN A 58 -3.91 19.64 -50.22
N GLU A 59 -3.33 19.32 -49.06
CA GLU A 59 -1.94 18.89 -48.93
C GLU A 59 -1.78 17.35 -48.96
N ASN A 60 -2.91 16.61 -49.04
CA ASN A 60 -3.01 15.15 -48.99
C ASN A 60 -2.12 14.54 -47.89
N LEU A 61 -2.26 15.08 -46.68
CA LEU A 61 -1.52 14.64 -45.52
C LEU A 61 -2.14 13.31 -45.04
N THR A 62 -1.42 12.21 -45.22
CA THR A 62 -1.81 10.88 -44.71
C THR A 62 -0.97 10.56 -43.48
N TYR A 63 -0.96 11.47 -42.52
CA TYR A 63 -0.19 11.28 -41.29
C TYR A 63 -0.95 10.39 -40.30
N SER A 64 -0.22 9.51 -39.62
CA SER A 64 -0.72 8.70 -38.51
C SER A 64 -0.49 9.38 -37.16
N GLY A 65 -1.18 8.90 -36.13
CA GLY A 65 -0.97 9.33 -34.75
C GLY A 65 0.50 9.19 -34.30
N LEU A 66 1.14 8.07 -34.65
CA LEU A 66 2.55 7.84 -34.35
C LEU A 66 3.47 8.92 -34.97
N TYR A 67 3.23 9.28 -36.23
CA TYR A 67 4.00 10.34 -36.89
C TYR A 67 3.85 11.68 -36.17
N MET A 68 2.62 12.02 -35.75
CA MET A 68 2.34 13.25 -35.01
C MET A 68 3.02 13.28 -33.64
N LYS A 69 2.98 12.13 -32.93
CA LYS A 69 3.67 11.94 -31.66
C LYS A 69 5.17 12.20 -31.80
N GLU A 70 5.82 11.56 -32.77
CA GLU A 70 7.26 11.74 -33.01
C GLU A 70 7.65 13.18 -33.34
N LYS A 71 6.82 13.87 -34.14
CA LYS A 71 7.06 15.27 -34.50
C LYS A 71 6.87 16.19 -33.29
N TYR A 72 5.82 15.97 -32.51
CA TYR A 72 5.60 16.67 -31.25
C TYR A 72 6.77 16.47 -30.27
N GLU A 73 7.20 15.22 -30.06
CA GLU A 73 8.30 14.91 -29.14
C GLU A 73 9.60 15.61 -29.53
N LYS A 74 9.89 15.73 -30.83
CA LYS A 74 11.03 16.50 -31.33
C LYS A 74 10.92 17.99 -30.98
N LEU A 75 9.75 18.60 -31.17
CA LEU A 75 9.49 20.00 -30.79
C LEU A 75 9.67 20.19 -29.28
N TYR A 76 9.06 19.31 -28.50
CA TYR A 76 9.09 19.37 -27.04
C TYR A 76 10.51 19.18 -26.49
N LYS A 77 11.28 18.25 -27.05
CA LYS A 77 12.68 18.02 -26.65
C LYS A 77 13.56 19.23 -26.94
N ASN A 78 13.37 19.88 -28.09
CA ASN A 78 14.08 21.11 -28.44
C ASN A 78 13.73 22.24 -27.47
N PHE A 79 12.45 22.44 -27.20
CA PHE A 79 11.97 23.39 -26.20
C PHE A 79 12.58 23.12 -24.83
N MET A 80 12.58 21.87 -24.36
CA MET A 80 13.16 21.50 -23.07
C MET A 80 14.66 21.75 -22.99
N GLY A 81 15.40 21.58 -24.09
CA GLY A 81 16.81 21.94 -24.17
C GLY A 81 17.02 23.44 -23.92
N ASN A 82 16.24 24.27 -24.62
CA ASN A 82 16.29 25.74 -24.48
C ASN A 82 15.82 26.20 -23.09
N TYR A 83 14.75 25.60 -22.59
CA TYR A 83 14.19 25.88 -21.26
C TYR A 83 15.19 25.55 -20.15
N LYS A 84 15.87 24.40 -20.20
CA LYS A 84 16.91 24.05 -19.22
C LYS A 84 18.09 25.02 -19.25
N ALA A 85 18.52 25.44 -20.44
CA ALA A 85 19.58 26.43 -20.57
C ALA A 85 19.18 27.78 -19.93
N LEU A 86 17.92 28.18 -20.10
CA LEU A 86 17.35 29.38 -19.46
C LEU A 86 17.34 29.26 -17.93
N LEU A 87 16.92 28.11 -17.38
CA LEU A 87 16.87 27.86 -15.94
C LEU A 87 18.26 27.83 -15.27
N MET A 88 19.31 27.41 -15.97
CA MET A 88 20.68 27.40 -15.42
C MET A 88 21.29 28.80 -15.32
N GLY A 89 20.74 29.78 -16.06
CA GLY A 89 21.22 31.17 -16.07
C GLY A 89 20.58 32.07 -15.02
N GLN A 90 19.37 31.73 -14.51
CA GLN A 90 18.64 32.52 -13.50
C GLN A 90 17.73 31.62 -12.66
N SER A 91 17.61 31.89 -11.34
CA SER A 91 16.54 31.30 -10.52
C SER A 91 15.21 31.94 -10.93
N PRO A 92 14.25 31.21 -11.52
CA PRO A 92 13.11 31.86 -12.13
C PRO A 92 11.96 31.98 -11.15
N ILE A 93 11.40 33.18 -11.09
CA ILE A 93 10.06 33.41 -10.56
C ILE A 93 9.07 32.99 -11.67
N PRO A 94 8.04 32.17 -11.38
CA PRO A 94 7.10 31.64 -12.38
C PRO A 94 6.46 32.71 -13.29
N ILE A 95 6.18 33.88 -12.73
CA ILE A 95 5.57 35.03 -13.44
C ILE A 95 6.50 35.58 -14.53
N ILE A 96 7.81 35.55 -14.31
CA ILE A 96 8.81 36.04 -15.27
C ILE A 96 8.93 35.08 -16.45
N LEU A 97 8.85 33.77 -16.21
CA LEU A 97 8.89 32.75 -17.27
C LEU A 97 7.65 32.83 -18.17
N GLU A 98 6.47 33.02 -17.58
CA GLU A 98 5.22 33.11 -18.35
C GLU A 98 5.22 34.32 -19.28
N ASN A 99 5.66 35.49 -18.80
CA ASN A 99 5.81 36.69 -19.63
C ASN A 99 6.92 36.55 -20.69
N PHE A 100 7.98 35.79 -20.40
CA PHE A 100 9.05 35.52 -21.35
C PHE A 100 8.57 34.68 -22.55
N PHE A 101 7.83 33.59 -22.29
CA PHE A 101 7.33 32.73 -23.37
C PHE A 101 6.18 33.35 -24.16
N LEU A 102 5.36 34.22 -23.54
CA LEU A 102 4.36 35.03 -24.24
C LEU A 102 4.98 36.00 -25.27
N GLN A 103 6.25 36.36 -25.12
CA GLN A 103 6.93 37.36 -25.97
C GLN A 103 7.87 36.76 -27.04
N GLN A 104 8.17 35.45 -26.98
CA GLN A 104 9.11 34.79 -27.89
C GLN A 104 8.45 34.28 -29.17
N SER A 105 7.53 33.33 -29.04
CA SER A 105 6.81 32.73 -30.16
C SER A 105 5.51 32.06 -29.66
N GLU A 106 4.48 32.02 -30.50
CA GLU A 106 3.23 31.31 -30.17
C GLU A 106 3.49 29.81 -29.91
N GLU A 107 4.48 29.25 -30.58
CA GLU A 107 4.87 27.84 -30.46
C GLU A 107 5.43 27.53 -29.07
N ASP A 108 6.34 28.37 -28.57
CA ASP A 108 6.92 28.23 -27.24
C ASP A 108 5.87 28.45 -26.15
N TYR A 109 4.87 29.32 -26.39
CA TYR A 109 3.74 29.49 -25.49
C TYR A 109 2.91 28.20 -25.36
N TYR A 110 2.55 27.56 -26.47
CA TYR A 110 1.83 26.27 -26.42
C TYR A 110 2.67 25.18 -25.75
N LEU A 111 3.96 25.08 -26.09
CA LEU A 111 4.87 24.10 -25.49
C LEU A 111 5.04 24.31 -23.98
N TYR A 112 5.10 25.56 -23.52
CA TYR A 112 5.17 25.90 -22.11
C TYR A 112 3.88 25.54 -21.35
N ASN A 113 2.71 25.76 -21.94
CA ASN A 113 1.43 25.33 -21.35
C ASN A 113 1.31 23.81 -21.26
N ILE A 114 1.70 23.11 -22.33
CA ILE A 114 1.76 21.64 -22.34
C ILE A 114 2.71 21.14 -21.23
N PHE A 115 3.89 21.77 -21.10
CA PHE A 115 4.85 21.46 -20.05
C PHE A 115 4.24 21.62 -18.64
N LYS A 116 3.55 22.73 -18.37
CA LYS A 116 2.85 22.95 -17.08
C LYS A 116 1.87 21.81 -16.80
N LEU A 117 1.02 21.47 -17.76
CA LEU A 117 0.00 20.44 -17.61
C LEU A 117 0.58 19.05 -17.36
N GLN A 118 1.67 18.69 -18.05
CA GLN A 118 2.39 17.45 -17.79
C GLN A 118 2.92 17.37 -16.35
N HIS A 119 3.48 18.46 -15.83
CA HIS A 119 3.98 18.50 -14.46
C HIS A 119 2.86 18.44 -13.42
N TYR A 120 1.72 19.09 -13.68
CA TYR A 120 0.53 18.96 -12.84
C TYR A 120 0.02 17.51 -12.79
N ASN A 121 -0.02 16.82 -13.93
CA ASN A 121 -0.43 15.41 -13.96
C ASN A 121 0.50 14.54 -13.10
N VAL A 122 1.82 14.69 -13.25
CA VAL A 122 2.81 13.96 -12.44
C VAL A 122 2.63 14.24 -10.94
N GLN A 123 2.36 15.49 -10.55
CA GLN A 123 2.10 15.82 -9.14
C GLN A 123 0.83 15.17 -8.61
N VAL A 124 -0.24 15.15 -9.40
CA VAL A 124 -1.50 14.49 -9.04
C VAL A 124 -1.30 12.98 -8.92
N ILE A 125 -0.62 12.34 -9.87
CA ILE A 125 -0.29 10.92 -9.82
C ILE A 125 0.58 10.60 -8.59
N ALA A 126 1.59 11.42 -8.31
CA ALA A 126 2.45 11.24 -7.14
C ALA A 126 1.65 11.35 -5.83
N LYS A 127 0.72 12.30 -5.76
CA LYS A 127 -0.17 12.45 -4.61
C LYS A 127 -1.10 11.25 -4.43
N LEU A 128 -1.72 10.77 -5.51
CA LEU A 128 -2.55 9.56 -5.46
C LEU A 128 -1.76 8.32 -5.04
N ALA A 129 -0.52 8.19 -5.52
CA ALA A 129 0.37 7.10 -5.11
C ALA A 129 0.73 7.18 -3.62
N GLN A 130 0.99 8.39 -3.11
CA GLN A 130 1.21 8.62 -1.69
C GLN A 130 -0.04 8.26 -0.86
N ASP A 131 -1.21 8.74 -1.26
CA ASP A 131 -2.48 8.48 -0.57
C ASP A 131 -2.77 6.97 -0.51
N ASN A 132 -2.58 6.25 -1.62
CA ASN A 132 -2.75 4.80 -1.69
C ASN A 132 -1.78 4.06 -0.76
N PHE A 133 -0.51 4.49 -0.72
CA PHE A 133 0.49 3.89 0.17
C PHE A 133 0.12 4.12 1.65
N GLU A 134 -0.30 5.33 2.01
CA GLU A 134 -0.75 5.65 3.37
C GLU A 134 -1.99 4.84 3.77
N GLU A 135 -2.94 4.66 2.86
CA GLU A 135 -4.10 3.80 3.09
C GLU A 135 -3.70 2.34 3.31
N GLU A 136 -2.82 1.80 2.48
CA GLU A 136 -2.35 0.42 2.62
C GLU A 136 -1.62 0.22 3.96
N ALA A 137 -0.76 1.17 4.33
CA ALA A 137 -0.08 1.18 5.62
C ALA A 137 -1.09 1.20 6.79
N ARG A 138 -2.14 2.02 6.71
CA ARG A 138 -3.21 2.06 7.72
C ARG A 138 -3.97 0.74 7.80
N ARG A 139 -4.33 0.13 6.66
CA ARG A 139 -5.03 -1.18 6.63
C ARG A 139 -4.16 -2.27 7.25
N ASN A 140 -2.88 -2.31 6.91
CA ASN A 140 -1.92 -3.25 7.46
C ASN A 140 -1.74 -3.06 8.98
N PHE A 141 -1.66 -1.81 9.43
CA PHE A 141 -1.59 -1.50 10.87
C PHE A 141 -2.84 -1.98 11.62
N ILE A 142 -4.04 -1.70 11.10
CA ILE A 142 -5.30 -2.14 11.72
C ILE A 142 -5.37 -3.67 11.78
N LYS A 143 -5.03 -4.35 10.68
CA LYS A 143 -5.02 -5.82 10.59
C LYS A 143 -4.03 -6.44 11.58
N ASN A 144 -2.85 -5.85 11.72
CA ASN A 144 -1.85 -6.32 12.68
C ASN A 144 -2.30 -6.06 14.12
N LYS A 145 -2.92 -4.91 14.40
CA LYS A 145 -3.47 -4.59 15.72
C LYS A 145 -4.58 -5.55 16.14
N THR A 146 -5.50 -5.89 15.23
CA THR A 146 -6.57 -6.87 15.51
C THR A 146 -6.04 -8.29 15.68
N LEU A 147 -5.02 -8.69 14.91
CA LEU A 147 -4.32 -9.97 15.10
C LEU A 147 -3.62 -10.03 16.47
N LEU A 148 -2.92 -8.97 16.87
CA LEU A 148 -2.26 -8.85 18.18
C LEU A 148 -3.27 -8.95 19.33
N SER A 149 -4.39 -8.22 19.26
CA SER A 149 -5.42 -8.29 20.29
C SER A 149 -6.01 -9.70 20.39
N SER A 150 -6.31 -10.36 19.26
CA SER A 150 -6.86 -11.72 19.27
C SER A 150 -5.90 -12.76 19.87
N LYS A 151 -4.59 -12.62 19.64
CA LYS A 151 -3.56 -13.48 20.24
C LYS A 151 -3.42 -13.25 21.75
N ILE A 152 -3.50 -12.01 22.20
CA ILE A 152 -3.44 -11.67 23.64
C ILE A 152 -4.64 -12.28 24.38
N TYR A 153 -5.86 -12.15 23.84
CA TYR A 153 -7.05 -12.74 24.45
C TYR A 153 -6.98 -14.28 24.52
N LYS A 154 -6.55 -14.95 23.45
CA LYS A 154 -6.37 -16.42 23.45
C LYS A 154 -5.31 -16.91 24.43
N ASN A 155 -4.23 -16.16 24.63
CA ASN A 155 -3.20 -16.54 25.59
C ASN A 155 -3.71 -16.43 27.02
N ASN A 156 -4.47 -15.38 27.36
CA ASN A 156 -5.02 -15.20 28.71
C ASN A 156 -5.98 -16.32 29.11
N GLU A 157 -6.87 -16.77 28.21
CA GLU A 157 -7.76 -17.92 28.49
C GLU A 157 -6.98 -19.22 28.77
N ASN A 158 -5.85 -19.43 28.09
CA ASN A 158 -5.01 -20.60 28.31
C ASN A 158 -4.31 -20.56 29.68
N TYR A 159 -3.85 -19.39 30.13
CA TYR A 159 -3.22 -19.25 31.45
C TYR A 159 -4.21 -19.49 32.59
N GLU A 160 -5.45 -19.01 32.46
CA GLU A 160 -6.50 -19.25 33.47
C GLU A 160 -6.88 -20.73 33.56
N LYS A 161 -7.00 -21.43 32.42
CA LYS A 161 -7.27 -22.88 32.40
C LYS A 161 -6.14 -23.68 33.03
N MET A 162 -4.88 -23.30 32.78
CA MET A 162 -3.71 -23.99 33.32
C MET A 162 -3.58 -23.80 34.84
N GLY A 163 -3.84 -22.58 35.34
CA GLY A 163 -3.88 -22.29 36.78
C GLY A 163 -4.98 -23.06 37.52
N ASN A 164 -6.18 -23.14 36.93
CA ASN A 164 -7.30 -23.90 37.51
C ASN A 164 -7.03 -25.41 37.53
N THR A 165 -6.40 -25.95 36.49
CA THR A 165 -6.07 -27.39 36.43
C THR A 165 -5.07 -27.78 37.52
N ALA A 166 -4.05 -26.96 37.77
CA ALA A 166 -3.05 -27.22 38.82
C ALA A 166 -3.65 -27.16 40.25
N LEU A 167 -4.60 -26.25 40.48
CA LEU A 167 -5.31 -26.16 41.75
C LEU A 167 -6.23 -27.37 41.98
N ILE A 168 -6.94 -27.82 40.94
CA ILE A 168 -7.81 -29.01 41.01
C ILE A 168 -6.97 -30.25 41.35
N SER A 169 -5.85 -30.49 40.67
CA SER A 169 -4.97 -31.62 40.97
C SER A 169 -4.43 -31.59 42.40
N LYS A 170 -4.18 -30.39 42.95
CA LYS A 170 -3.73 -30.22 44.33
C LYS A 170 -4.84 -30.50 45.34
N ILE A 171 -6.08 -30.12 45.04
CA ILE A 171 -7.26 -30.42 45.86
C ILE A 171 -7.50 -31.93 45.90
N ASP A 172 -7.47 -32.60 44.74
CA ASP A 172 -7.66 -34.06 44.64
C ASP A 172 -6.61 -34.83 45.45
N TYR A 173 -5.35 -34.38 45.41
CA TYR A 173 -4.29 -34.98 46.22
C TYR A 173 -4.54 -34.85 47.72
N LEU A 174 -4.94 -33.65 48.18
CA LEU A 174 -5.22 -33.40 49.60
C LEU A 174 -6.45 -34.17 50.10
N GLN A 175 -7.48 -34.31 49.27
CA GLN A 175 -8.66 -35.12 49.59
C GLN A 175 -8.28 -36.60 49.75
N ASN A 176 -7.47 -37.15 48.84
CA ASN A 176 -6.97 -38.52 48.95
C ASN A 176 -6.09 -38.74 50.20
N GLU A 177 -5.33 -37.74 50.63
CA GLU A 177 -4.56 -37.79 51.88
C GLU A 177 -5.46 -37.81 53.11
N LEU A 178 -6.51 -36.97 53.13
CA LEU A 178 -7.49 -36.93 54.22
C LEU A 178 -8.20 -38.28 54.37
N ASP A 179 -8.69 -38.85 53.28
CA ASP A 179 -9.37 -40.17 53.29
C ASP A 179 -8.48 -41.28 53.86
N LYS A 180 -7.17 -41.25 53.55
CA LYS A 180 -6.20 -42.21 54.10
C LYS A 180 -6.04 -42.04 55.62
N LYS A 181 -6.00 -40.79 56.09
CA LYS A 181 -5.87 -40.50 57.53
C LYS A 181 -7.14 -40.88 58.28
N ASP A 182 -8.32 -40.63 57.72
CA ASP A 182 -9.59 -41.00 58.34
C ASP A 182 -9.73 -42.52 58.50
N ARG A 183 -9.40 -43.29 57.45
CA ARG A 183 -9.35 -44.76 57.55
C ARG A 183 -8.37 -45.23 58.62
N LYS A 184 -7.23 -44.55 58.78
CA LYS A 184 -6.25 -44.92 59.81
C LYS A 184 -6.76 -44.60 61.21
N ILE A 185 -7.49 -43.49 61.38
CA ILE A 185 -8.14 -43.13 62.64
C ILE A 185 -9.20 -44.18 63.00
N GLU A 186 -10.04 -44.59 62.05
CA GLU A 186 -11.05 -45.65 62.28
C GLU A 186 -10.42 -46.97 62.74
N GLN A 187 -9.32 -47.40 62.11
CA GLN A 187 -8.57 -48.58 62.53
C GLN A 187 -8.08 -48.46 63.97
N LEU A 188 -7.46 -47.32 64.31
CA LEU A 188 -6.94 -47.08 65.66
C LEU A 188 -8.07 -47.02 66.70
N ILE A 189 -9.22 -46.44 66.36
CA ILE A 189 -10.40 -46.44 67.24
C ILE A 189 -10.87 -47.87 67.51
N GLN A 190 -10.91 -48.72 66.49
CA GLN A 190 -11.35 -50.11 66.63
C GLN A 190 -10.35 -50.94 67.46
N GLU A 191 -9.05 -50.78 67.22
CA GLU A 191 -8.00 -51.41 68.03
C GLU A 191 -8.09 -50.97 69.49
N ASN A 192 -8.28 -49.67 69.77
CA ASN A 192 -8.44 -49.17 71.13
C ASN A 192 -9.67 -49.77 71.83
N LYS A 193 -10.80 -49.89 71.12
CA LYS A 193 -12.01 -50.56 71.66
C LYS A 193 -11.73 -52.02 72.01
N ASN A 194 -11.06 -52.76 71.12
CA ASN A 194 -10.70 -54.15 71.37
C ASN A 194 -9.78 -54.30 72.59
N LEU A 195 -8.80 -53.41 72.73
CA LEU A 195 -7.89 -53.39 73.88
C LEU A 195 -8.61 -53.04 75.18
N GLN A 196 -9.58 -52.12 75.17
CA GLN A 196 -10.41 -51.82 76.34
C GLN A 196 -11.25 -53.02 76.78
N ILE A 197 -11.83 -53.77 75.83
CA ILE A 197 -12.59 -55.00 76.13
C ILE A 197 -11.66 -56.07 76.73
N LEU A 198 -10.49 -56.28 76.14
CA LEU A 198 -9.48 -57.19 76.66
C LEU A 198 -9.04 -56.80 78.09
N ALA A 199 -8.81 -55.51 78.34
CA ALA A 199 -8.46 -55.01 79.66
C ALA A 199 -9.58 -55.24 80.68
N GLN A 200 -10.84 -55.02 80.30
CA GLN A 200 -12.00 -55.31 81.16
C GLN A 200 -12.13 -56.80 81.50
N ASN A 201 -11.95 -57.69 80.51
CA ASN A 201 -12.01 -59.14 80.72
C ASN A 201 -10.88 -59.62 81.65
N ASN A 202 -9.64 -59.16 81.43
CA ASN A 202 -8.51 -59.52 82.30
C ASN A 202 -8.69 -59.02 83.74
N LEU A 203 -9.31 -57.84 83.94
CA LEU A 203 -9.65 -57.34 85.26
C LEU A 203 -10.72 -58.19 85.96
N GLN A 204 -11.74 -58.66 85.22
CA GLN A 204 -12.73 -59.59 85.75
C GLN A 204 -12.11 -60.94 86.16
N ASP A 205 -11.20 -61.48 85.36
CA ASP A 205 -10.51 -62.75 85.66
C ASP A 205 -9.61 -62.66 86.91
N LEU A 206 -8.98 -61.49 87.14
CA LEU A 206 -8.19 -61.23 88.34
C LEU A 206 -9.08 -61.07 89.60
N ASP A 207 -10.26 -60.47 89.46
CA ASP A 207 -11.20 -60.25 90.56
C ASP A 207 -11.95 -61.54 90.97
N VAL A 208 -12.05 -62.52 90.06
CA VAL A 208 -12.58 -63.87 90.34
C VAL A 208 -11.53 -64.75 91.02
N ASN A 209 -10.24 -64.59 90.69
CA ASN A 209 -9.15 -65.32 91.34
C ASN A 209 -8.73 -64.75 92.70
N SER A 210 -9.12 -63.50 93.05
CA SER A 210 -8.88 -62.90 94.37
C SER A 210 -9.92 -63.27 95.44
N LYS A 211 -11.03 -63.93 95.04
CA LYS A 211 -12.16 -64.35 95.91
C LYS A 211 -12.24 -65.85 96.19
N LYS A 212 -11.20 -66.62 95.88
CA LYS A 212 -11.00 -68.02 96.30
C LYS A 212 -9.85 -68.11 97.29
#